data_AF-A0A2E0XFZ9-F1
#
_entry.id   AF-A0A2E0XFZ9-F1
#
_cell.length_a   1.000
_cell.length_b   1.000
_cell.length_c   1.000
_cell.angle_alpha   90.00
_cell.angle_beta   90.00
_cell.angle_gamma   90.00
#
_symmetry.space_group_name_H-M   'P 1'
#
loop_
_entity.id
_entity.type
_entity.pdbx_description
1 polymer ?
#
loop_
_entity_poly.entity_id
_entity_poly.type
_entity_poly.pdbx_seq_one_letter_code
_entity_poly.pdbx_strand_id
1 'polypeptide(L)'
;VIWSDIKPRSGGTFFIPDSVDHIIKFLCQHPAGVNHTYGWNRFAKDCSDFRELTASAGDIVILHPFMLHARSNNPSGRIRYMNNKCVSLWEPFNFNRADSNYNVIEEKCRSVIGNKIESFKITSPRVCTPDKSRLDLTDE
;
A
#
# COMPACT_ATOMS: atom_id res chain seq x y z
N VAL A 1 2.41 -14.87 0.66
CA VAL A 1 3.04 -15.94 1.48
C VAL A 1 4.26 -16.45 0.74
N ILE A 2 5.31 -16.77 1.48
CA ILE A 2 6.58 -17.26 0.94
C ILE A 2 6.60 -18.78 1.05
N TRP A 3 6.71 -19.48 -0.08
CA TRP A 3 6.69 -20.95 -0.15
C TRP A 3 8.09 -21.57 -0.26
N SER A 4 9.09 -20.74 -0.56
CA SER A 4 10.51 -21.10 -0.59
C SER A 4 11.34 -19.92 -0.11
N ASP A 5 12.45 -20.18 0.56
CA ASP A 5 13.41 -19.14 0.97
C ASP A 5 13.74 -18.15 -0.16
N ILE A 6 13.64 -16.86 0.16
CA ILE A 6 14.08 -15.76 -0.69
C ILE A 6 15.36 -15.20 -0.08
N LYS A 7 16.50 -15.60 -0.65
CA LYS A 7 17.82 -15.07 -0.30
C LYS A 7 18.10 -13.76 -1.06
N PRO A 8 19.12 -12.98 -0.65
CA PRO A 8 19.53 -11.79 -1.41
C PRO A 8 19.79 -12.11 -2.89
N ARG A 9 19.38 -11.19 -3.77
CA ARG A 9 19.53 -11.28 -5.22
C ARG A 9 18.81 -12.48 -5.85
N SER A 10 17.80 -13.03 -5.17
CA SER A 10 17.00 -14.17 -5.65
C SER A 10 15.65 -13.79 -6.22
N GLY A 11 15.47 -12.53 -6.58
CA GLY A 11 14.21 -12.06 -7.13
C GLY A 11 13.20 -11.68 -6.04
N GLY A 12 13.64 -11.34 -4.83
CA GLY A 12 12.74 -10.82 -3.80
C GLY A 12 12.07 -9.52 -4.22
N THR A 13 10.79 -9.31 -3.90
CA THR A 13 10.08 -8.05 -4.20
C THR A 13 10.90 -6.85 -3.72
N PHE A 14 11.17 -5.88 -4.59
CA PHE A 14 11.72 -4.60 -4.14
C PHE A 14 10.59 -3.74 -3.60
N PHE A 15 10.81 -3.09 -2.47
CA PHE A 15 9.84 -2.20 -1.85
C PHE A 15 10.51 -0.97 -1.27
N ILE A 16 9.72 0.09 -1.10
CA ILE A 16 10.18 1.41 -0.70
C ILE A 16 9.39 1.83 0.54
N PRO A 17 9.85 1.55 1.78
CA PRO A 17 9.07 1.79 2.99
C PRO A 17 8.66 3.25 3.20
N ASP A 18 9.55 4.19 2.90
CA ASP A 18 9.33 5.62 3.09
C ASP A 18 8.33 6.20 2.07
N SER A 19 8.03 5.51 0.97
CA SER A 19 7.02 5.96 -0.01
C SER A 19 5.63 6.12 0.59
N VAL A 20 5.33 5.36 1.65
CA VAL A 20 4.03 5.39 2.35
C VAL A 20 3.72 6.83 2.77
N ASP A 21 4.68 7.53 3.36
CA ASP A 21 4.48 8.87 3.90
C ASP A 21 4.30 9.90 2.79
N HIS A 22 5.07 9.77 1.71
CA HIS A 22 4.94 10.64 0.53
C HIS A 22 3.57 10.51 -0.11
N ILE A 23 3.08 9.28 -0.27
CA ILE A 23 1.78 9.01 -0.87
C ILE A 23 0.64 9.46 0.04
N ILE A 24 0.73 9.24 1.35
CA ILE A 24 -0.28 9.74 2.31
C ILE A 24 -0.40 11.26 2.24
N LYS A 25 0.73 11.98 2.29
CA LYS A 25 0.76 13.45 2.22
C LYS A 25 0.14 13.95 0.92
N PHE A 26 0.43 13.29 -0.20
CA PHE A 26 -0.16 13.61 -1.48
C PHE A 26 -1.67 13.36 -1.50
N LEU A 27 -2.14 12.18 -1.09
CA LEU A 27 -3.57 11.83 -1.09
C LEU A 27 -4.38 12.75 -0.17
N CYS A 28 -3.83 13.18 0.96
CA CYS A 28 -4.47 14.16 1.83
C CYS A 28 -4.80 15.49 1.11
N GLN A 29 -3.99 15.87 0.12
CA GLN A 29 -4.18 17.08 -0.69
C GLN A 29 -5.12 16.86 -1.89
N HIS A 30 -5.55 15.61 -2.14
CA HIS A 30 -6.39 15.22 -3.28
C HIS A 30 -7.67 14.52 -2.80
N PRO A 31 -8.56 15.23 -2.09
CA PRO A 31 -9.78 14.64 -1.51
C PRO A 31 -10.80 14.15 -2.55
N ALA A 32 -10.68 14.59 -3.81
CA ALA A 32 -11.46 14.09 -4.94
C ALA A 32 -11.03 12.67 -5.40
N GLY A 33 -9.93 12.15 -4.85
CA GLY A 33 -9.33 10.91 -5.31
C GLY A 33 -8.44 11.10 -6.54
N VAL A 34 -7.67 10.06 -6.84
CA VAL A 34 -6.68 10.05 -7.92
C VAL A 34 -6.78 8.71 -8.64
N ASN A 35 -6.72 8.73 -9.98
CA ASN A 35 -6.85 7.52 -10.78
C ASN A 35 -5.67 6.56 -10.54
N HIS A 36 -5.92 5.26 -10.59
CA HIS A 36 -4.88 4.23 -10.49
C HIS A 36 -3.77 4.37 -11.56
N THR A 37 -4.04 5.03 -12.69
CA THR A 37 -3.07 5.29 -13.77
C THR A 37 -2.20 6.54 -13.57
N TYR A 38 -2.25 7.20 -12.41
CA TYR A 38 -1.54 8.46 -12.13
C TYR A 38 0.01 8.41 -12.24
N GLY A 39 0.60 7.23 -12.43
CA GLY A 39 2.05 7.06 -12.46
C GLY A 39 2.66 7.13 -11.06
N TRP A 40 2.16 6.28 -10.14
CA TRP A 40 2.56 6.23 -8.74
C TRP A 40 4.06 6.00 -8.51
N ASN A 41 4.76 5.39 -9.47
CA ASN A 41 6.21 5.24 -9.42
C ASN A 41 6.97 6.58 -9.35
N ARG A 42 6.31 7.71 -9.69
CA ARG A 42 6.91 9.04 -9.59
C ARG A 42 7.35 9.44 -8.19
N PHE A 43 6.72 8.89 -7.14
CA PHE A 43 7.11 9.16 -5.75
C PHE A 43 8.44 8.52 -5.38
N ALA A 44 8.90 7.50 -6.13
CA ALA A 44 10.18 6.85 -5.85
C ALA A 44 11.37 7.81 -5.94
N LYS A 45 11.29 8.88 -6.73
CA LYS A 45 12.35 9.89 -6.83
C LYS A 45 12.57 10.69 -5.53
N ASP A 46 11.53 10.75 -4.69
CA ASP A 46 11.53 11.50 -3.44
C ASP A 46 11.84 10.57 -2.24
N CYS A 47 12.03 9.27 -2.51
CA CYS A 47 12.31 8.24 -1.51
C CYS A 47 13.80 7.92 -1.44
N SER A 48 14.22 7.30 -0.33
CA SER A 48 15.60 6.97 -0.02
C SER A 48 15.78 5.55 0.53
N ASP A 49 14.74 4.94 1.09
CA ASP A 49 14.78 3.59 1.66
C ASP A 49 14.35 2.55 0.63
N PHE A 50 15.31 1.94 -0.07
CA PHE A 50 15.04 0.89 -1.06
C PHE A 50 15.51 -0.46 -0.52
N ARG A 51 14.61 -1.44 -0.45
CA ARG A 51 14.90 -2.76 0.12
C ARG A 51 14.49 -3.89 -0.80
N GLU A 52 15.31 -4.94 -0.83
CA GLU A 52 14.94 -6.24 -1.39
C GLU A 52 14.31 -7.09 -0.29
N LEU A 53 13.16 -7.71 -0.57
CA LEU A 53 12.56 -8.68 0.33
C LEU A 53 13.41 -9.95 0.41
N THR A 54 13.93 -10.25 1.58
CA THR A 54 14.43 -11.58 1.94
C THR A 54 13.53 -12.19 3.00
N ALA A 55 13.27 -13.49 2.89
CA ALA A 55 12.33 -14.19 3.77
C ALA A 55 12.60 -15.70 3.76
N SER A 56 12.09 -16.40 4.76
CA SER A 56 12.09 -17.86 4.84
C SER A 56 10.77 -18.46 4.36
N ALA A 57 10.81 -19.72 3.94
CA ALA A 57 9.58 -20.46 3.66
C ALA A 57 8.66 -20.48 4.89
N GLY A 58 7.37 -20.18 4.70
CA GLY A 58 6.39 -20.02 5.76
C GLY A 58 6.11 -18.56 6.13
N ASP A 59 6.99 -17.61 5.78
CA ASP A 59 6.79 -16.21 6.12
C ASP A 59 5.58 -15.59 5.40
N ILE A 60 4.90 -14.69 6.12
CA ILE A 60 3.84 -13.84 5.59
C ILE A 60 4.33 -12.40 5.59
N VAL A 61 4.38 -11.80 4.41
CA VAL A 61 4.75 -10.40 4.22
C VAL A 61 3.49 -9.62 3.90
N ILE A 62 3.17 -8.64 4.73
CA ILE A 62 2.05 -7.71 4.55
C ILE A 62 2.63 -6.34 4.26
N LEU A 63 2.18 -5.71 3.17
CA LEU A 63 2.60 -4.37 2.77
C LEU A 63 1.47 -3.38 3.04
N HIS A 64 1.84 -2.17 3.45
CA HIS A 64 0.90 -1.06 3.48
C HIS A 64 0.39 -0.78 2.05
N PRO A 65 -0.91 -0.44 1.83
CA PRO A 65 -1.46 -0.19 0.49
C PRO A 65 -0.73 0.89 -0.32
N PHE A 66 -0.11 1.84 0.39
CA PHE A 66 0.67 2.94 -0.19
C PHE A 66 2.18 2.68 -0.25
N MET A 67 2.62 1.45 0.01
CA MET A 67 4.03 1.07 -0.16
C MET A 67 4.31 0.75 -1.61
N LEU A 68 5.18 1.54 -2.25
CA LEU A 68 5.64 1.25 -3.59
C LEU A 68 6.46 -0.03 -3.56
N HIS A 69 6.15 -0.92 -4.50
CA HIS A 69 6.84 -2.18 -4.64
C HIS A 69 6.80 -2.66 -6.09
N ALA A 70 7.80 -3.46 -6.46
CA ALA A 70 7.95 -3.96 -7.81
C ALA A 70 8.55 -5.38 -7.81
N ARG A 71 8.26 -6.11 -8.90
CA ARG A 71 9.00 -7.34 -9.21
C ARG A 71 10.48 -7.00 -9.38
N SER A 72 11.36 -7.90 -8.95
CA SER A 72 12.80 -7.76 -9.14
C SER A 72 13.34 -8.82 -10.09
N ASN A 73 14.54 -8.55 -10.61
CA ASN A 73 15.29 -9.53 -11.37
C ASN A 73 15.87 -10.60 -10.43
N ASN A 74 16.03 -11.81 -10.95
CA ASN A 74 16.66 -12.92 -10.23
C ASN A 74 18.01 -13.28 -10.86
N PRO A 75 19.07 -12.51 -10.61
CA PRO A 75 20.40 -12.81 -11.15
C PRO A 75 21.00 -14.10 -10.56
N SER A 76 20.52 -14.57 -9.42
CA SER A 76 21.02 -15.80 -8.80
C SER A 76 20.56 -17.08 -9.50
N GLY A 77 19.51 -17.02 -10.33
CA GLY A 77 18.89 -18.19 -10.96
C GLY A 77 18.13 -19.12 -10.00
N ARG A 78 18.18 -18.89 -8.68
CA ARG A 78 17.46 -19.70 -7.69
C ARG A 78 15.96 -19.52 -7.85
N ILE A 79 15.24 -20.59 -8.12
CA ILE A 79 13.78 -20.55 -8.27
C ILE A 79 13.15 -20.10 -6.94
N ARG A 80 12.14 -19.23 -7.02
CA ARG A 80 11.35 -18.79 -5.88
C ARG A 80 9.87 -19.08 -6.10
N TYR A 81 9.20 -19.54 -5.05
CA TYR A 81 7.78 -19.77 -5.00
C TYR A 81 7.17 -18.81 -3.96
N MET A 82 6.30 -17.92 -4.43
CA MET A 82 5.53 -17.03 -3.57
C MET A 82 4.17 -16.79 -4.19
N ASN A 83 3.15 -16.57 -3.36
CA ASN A 83 1.87 -16.05 -3.82
C ASN A 83 1.70 -14.60 -3.36
N ASN A 84 1.32 -13.73 -4.30
CA ASN A 84 0.82 -12.40 -3.97
C ASN A 84 -0.70 -12.46 -3.94
N LYS A 85 -1.30 -12.16 -2.80
CA LYS A 85 -2.74 -12.04 -2.65
C LYS A 85 -3.05 -10.58 -2.35
N CYS A 86 -3.73 -9.92 -3.27
CA CYS A 86 -4.29 -8.61 -3.00
C CYS A 86 -5.47 -8.80 -2.04
N VAL A 87 -5.42 -8.09 -0.91
CA VAL A 87 -6.54 -7.97 0.01
C VAL A 87 -7.32 -6.71 -0.35
N SER A 88 -8.64 -6.82 -0.40
CA SER A 88 -9.53 -5.66 -0.54
C SER A 88 -10.08 -5.30 0.83
N LEU A 89 -10.38 -4.02 1.02
CA LEU A 89 -11.10 -3.58 2.21
C LEU A 89 -12.55 -4.04 2.13
N TRP A 90 -13.15 -4.29 3.30
CA TRP A 90 -14.60 -4.55 3.43
C TRP A 90 -15.38 -3.24 3.54
N GLU A 91 -14.78 -2.25 4.19
CA GLU A 91 -15.32 -0.90 4.35
C GLU A 91 -14.20 0.10 4.05
N PRO A 92 -14.53 1.31 3.58
CA PRO A 92 -13.53 2.34 3.41
C PRO A 92 -12.87 2.75 4.74
N PHE A 93 -11.65 3.29 4.66
CA PHE A 93 -10.99 3.85 5.83
C PHE A 93 -11.84 4.96 6.48
N ASN A 94 -11.99 4.89 7.79
CA ASN A 94 -12.63 5.91 8.59
C ASN A 94 -11.60 6.51 9.54
N PHE A 95 -11.20 7.74 9.27
CA PHE A 95 -10.19 8.43 10.05
C PHE A 95 -10.75 9.34 11.14
N ASN A 96 -12.08 9.38 11.34
CA ASN A 96 -12.76 10.26 12.30
C ASN A 96 -13.72 9.46 13.20
N ARG A 97 -13.31 8.26 13.64
CA ARG A 97 -14.08 7.41 14.55
C ARG A 97 -14.15 8.05 15.94
N ALA A 98 -15.34 8.14 16.51
CA ALA A 98 -15.56 8.75 17.82
C ALA A 98 -14.88 7.97 18.97
N ASP A 99 -14.74 6.66 18.84
CA ASP A 99 -14.11 5.78 19.82
C ASP A 99 -12.58 5.70 19.72
N SER A 100 -11.99 6.35 18.71
CA SER A 100 -10.55 6.29 18.39
C SER A 100 -9.99 4.90 18.12
N ASN A 101 -10.84 3.90 17.81
CA ASN A 101 -10.40 2.53 17.53
C ASN A 101 -10.00 2.37 16.05
N TYR A 102 -8.83 2.90 15.70
CA TYR A 102 -8.31 2.87 14.34
C TYR A 102 -7.47 1.62 14.08
N ASN A 103 -7.54 1.09 12.85
CA ASN A 103 -6.63 0.02 12.44
C ASN A 103 -5.21 0.55 12.15
N VAL A 104 -4.23 -0.35 12.02
CA VAL A 104 -2.81 0.01 11.80
C VAL A 104 -2.56 0.88 10.56
N ILE A 105 -3.38 0.73 9.52
CA ILE A 105 -3.27 1.53 8.28
C ILE A 105 -3.82 2.95 8.54
N GLU A 106 -4.96 3.03 9.23
CA GLU A 106 -5.55 4.31 9.65
C GLU A 106 -4.62 5.08 10.60
N GLU A 107 -4.04 4.41 11.60
CA GLU A 107 -3.05 5.00 12.50
C GLU A 107 -1.80 5.49 11.76
N LYS A 108 -1.31 4.72 10.78
CA LYS A 108 -0.19 5.18 9.96
C LYS A 108 -0.54 6.47 9.21
N CYS A 109 -1.72 6.55 8.60
CA CYS A 109 -2.20 7.77 7.96
C CYS A 109 -2.30 8.95 8.95
N ARG A 110 -2.89 8.74 10.13
CA ARG A 110 -3.01 9.74 11.20
C ARG A 110 -1.64 10.25 11.66
N SER A 111 -0.69 9.35 11.88
CA SER A 111 0.67 9.71 12.31
C SER A 111 1.41 10.60 11.31
N VAL A 112 1.12 10.46 10.01
CA VAL A 112 1.82 11.19 8.95
C VAL A 112 1.25 12.59 8.73
N ILE A 113 -0.07 12.76 8.85
CA ILE A 113 -0.73 14.04 8.54
C ILE A 113 -1.18 14.82 9.78
N GLY A 114 -1.16 14.19 10.96
CA GLY A 114 -1.55 14.78 12.24
C GLY A 114 -2.97 15.35 12.18
N ASN A 115 -3.16 16.53 12.78
CA ASN A 115 -4.46 17.19 12.93
C ASN A 115 -5.19 17.46 11.60
N LYS A 116 -4.48 17.46 10.45
CA LYS A 116 -5.13 17.63 9.14
C LYS A 116 -6.17 16.55 8.86
N ILE A 117 -6.00 15.35 9.44
CA ILE A 117 -6.92 14.23 9.27
C ILE A 117 -8.34 14.55 9.75
N GLU A 118 -8.48 15.38 10.77
CA GLU A 118 -9.79 15.74 11.37
C GLU A 118 -10.66 16.52 10.38
N SER A 119 -10.02 17.28 9.50
CA SER A 119 -10.67 18.05 8.45
C SER A 119 -10.84 17.28 7.13
N PHE A 120 -10.23 16.10 7.00
CA PHE A 120 -10.22 15.36 5.74
C PHE A 120 -11.61 14.78 5.45
N LYS A 121 -12.16 15.14 4.29
CA LYS A 121 -13.40 14.59 3.73
C LYS A 121 -13.21 14.33 2.25
N ILE A 122 -13.78 13.23 1.78
CA ILE A 122 -13.80 12.91 0.35
C ILE A 122 -14.76 13.86 -0.35
N THR A 123 -14.38 14.34 -1.54
CA THR A 123 -15.13 15.35 -2.30
C THR A 123 -15.63 14.83 -3.65
N SER A 124 -15.52 13.53 -3.91
CA SER A 124 -16.01 12.90 -5.15
C SER A 124 -16.44 11.46 -4.90
N PRO A 125 -17.35 10.90 -5.73
CA PRO A 125 -17.76 9.52 -5.61
C PRO A 125 -16.55 8.58 -5.68
N ARG A 126 -16.59 7.52 -4.88
CA ARG A 126 -15.60 6.45 -4.99
C ARG A 126 -15.81 5.73 -6.31
N VAL A 127 -14.72 5.31 -6.93
CA VAL A 127 -14.76 4.54 -8.18
C VAL A 127 -14.00 3.24 -7.96
N CYS A 128 -14.68 2.12 -8.20
CA CYS A 128 -14.07 0.80 -8.22
C CYS A 128 -13.59 0.51 -9.64
N THR A 129 -12.35 0.04 -9.77
CA THR A 129 -11.92 -0.55 -11.04
C THR A 129 -12.67 -1.88 -11.22
N PRO A 130 -13.39 -2.07 -12.33
CA PRO A 130 -14.09 -3.32 -12.61
C PRO A 130 -13.15 -4.53 -12.45
N ASP A 131 -13.66 -5.62 -11.88
CA ASP A 131 -12.94 -6.88 -11.62
C ASP A 131 -11.74 -6.81 -10.65
N LYS A 132 -11.50 -5.66 -10.00
CA LYS A 132 -10.36 -5.46 -9.08
C LYS A 132 -10.78 -5.14 -7.65
N SER A 133 -12.01 -4.69 -7.44
CA SER A 133 -12.53 -4.34 -6.11
C SER A 133 -13.64 -5.30 -5.70
N ARG A 134 -13.67 -5.63 -4.40
CA ARG A 134 -14.80 -6.33 -3.74
C ARG A 134 -15.69 -5.37 -2.95
N LEU A 135 -15.35 -4.08 -2.94
CA LEU A 135 -16.23 -3.06 -2.40
C LEU A 135 -17.35 -2.82 -3.40
N ASP A 136 -18.55 -3.27 -3.03
CA ASP A 136 -19.76 -2.77 -3.65
C ASP A 136 -19.90 -1.30 -3.23
N LEU A 137 -19.87 -0.40 -4.22
CA LEU A 137 -20.10 1.00 -3.95
C LEU A 137 -21.58 1.15 -3.63
N THR A 138 -21.91 1.37 -2.37
CA THR A 138 -23.26 1.78 -1.98
C THR A 138 -23.44 3.25 -2.32
N ASP A 139 -24.60 3.60 -2.89
CA ASP A 139 -25.01 4.99 -3.08
C ASP A 139 -25.32 5.60 -1.71
N GLU A 140 -24.27 6.02 -0.98
CA GLU A 140 -24.40 6.93 0.18
C GLU A 140 -24.20 8.38 -0.25
#